data_AF-A0A1H2MAJ0-F1
#
_entry.id   AF-A0A1H2MAJ0-F1
#
_cell.length_a   1.000
_cell.length_b   1.000
_cell.length_c   1.000
_cell.angle_alpha   90.00
_cell.angle_beta   90.00
_cell.angle_gamma   90.00
#
_symmetry.space_group_name_H-M   'P 1'
#
loop_
_entity.id
_entity.type
_entity.pdbx_description
1 polymer ?
#
loop_
_entity_poly.entity_id
_entity_poly.type
_entity_poly.pdbx_seq_one_letter_code
_entity_poly.pdbx_strand_id
1 'polypeptide(L)'
;MSTDASTPFVDADEPTSGPTAAECDHVLARVHEFLDHEVDTATGDEIRAHLTECEPCLDRFDVEQAVKSLVKRCCGGDKAPDRLRVSIMSSITVTRRSL
;
A
#
# COMPACT_ATOMS: atom_id res chain seq x y z
N MET A 1 -50.72 -10.90 36.78
CA MET A 1 -49.86 -10.42 37.87
C MET A 1 -48.71 -11.41 37.93
N SER A 2 -47.46 -11.09 37.62
CA SER A 2 -46.80 -9.81 37.47
C SER A 2 -45.61 -9.96 36.52
N THR A 3 -45.30 -8.86 35.84
CA THR A 3 -44.15 -8.59 34.99
C THR A 3 -42.82 -8.81 35.70
N ASP A 4 -41.80 -9.30 35.01
CA ASP A 4 -40.66 -8.42 34.69
C ASP A 4 -39.90 -8.94 33.46
N ALA A 5 -39.77 -8.03 32.50
CA ALA A 5 -38.98 -8.18 31.31
C ALA A 5 -37.53 -7.85 31.67
N SER A 6 -36.73 -8.87 31.98
CA SER A 6 -35.28 -8.69 32.07
C SER A 6 -34.70 -8.72 30.66
N THR A 7 -34.54 -7.51 30.13
CA THR A 7 -33.82 -7.13 28.92
C THR A 7 -32.51 -7.91 28.74
N PRO A 8 -32.16 -8.30 27.50
CA PRO A 8 -30.81 -8.74 27.20
C PRO A 8 -29.89 -7.53 27.34
N PHE A 9 -29.01 -7.55 28.35
CA PHE A 9 -27.89 -6.62 28.42
C PHE A 9 -26.85 -7.10 27.42
N VAL A 10 -27.13 -6.88 26.13
CA VAL A 10 -26.06 -6.85 25.15
C VAL A 10 -25.33 -5.54 25.40
N ASP A 11 -24.16 -5.63 26.02
CA ASP A 11 -23.21 -4.54 26.04
C ASP A 11 -22.94 -4.12 24.59
N ALA A 12 -23.59 -3.05 24.18
CA ALA A 12 -23.36 -2.40 22.92
C ALA A 12 -22.04 -1.64 23.04
N ASP A 13 -21.16 -1.91 22.09
CA ASP A 13 -19.97 -1.12 21.76
C ASP A 13 -18.81 -1.22 22.76
N GLU A 14 -18.20 -2.41 22.83
CA GLU A 14 -16.77 -2.47 23.14
C GLU A 14 -16.02 -1.90 21.92
N PRO A 15 -15.20 -0.84 22.05
CA PRO A 15 -14.41 -0.34 20.94
C PRO A 15 -13.38 -1.42 20.59
N THR A 16 -13.66 -2.20 19.56
CA THR A 16 -12.70 -3.15 18.98
C THR A 16 -11.43 -2.38 18.66
N SER A 17 -10.40 -2.59 19.47
CA SER A 17 -9.13 -1.85 19.46
C SER A 17 -8.23 -2.27 18.29
N GLY A 18 -8.82 -2.51 17.11
CA GLY A 18 -8.15 -2.99 15.92
C GLY A 18 -8.66 -2.32 14.65
N PRO A 19 -7.92 -2.48 13.54
CA PRO A 19 -8.22 -1.83 12.28
C PRO A 19 -9.60 -2.22 11.75
N THR A 20 -10.38 -1.24 11.33
CA THR A 20 -11.71 -1.42 10.75
C THR A 20 -11.61 -1.88 9.29
N ALA A 21 -12.69 -2.48 8.78
CA ALA A 21 -12.76 -2.89 7.39
C ALA A 21 -12.56 -1.72 6.40
N ALA A 22 -13.08 -0.53 6.74
CA ALA A 22 -12.94 0.66 5.91
C ALA A 22 -11.48 1.15 5.82
N GLU A 23 -10.73 1.07 6.93
CA GLU A 23 -9.30 1.39 6.95
C GLU A 23 -8.49 0.37 6.12
N CYS A 24 -8.85 -0.92 6.21
CA CYS A 24 -8.25 -1.96 5.38
C CYS A 24 -8.47 -1.68 3.88
N ASP A 25 -9.71 -1.36 3.49
CA ASP A 25 -10.04 -1.05 2.10
C ASP A 25 -9.29 0.18 1.59
N HIS A 26 -9.17 1.23 2.41
CA HIS A 26 -8.39 2.44 2.08
C HIS A 26 -6.91 2.12 1.84
N VAL A 27 -6.29 1.34 2.73
CA VAL A 27 -4.87 0.97 2.62
C VAL A 27 -4.64 0.07 1.40
N LEU A 28 -5.48 -0.94 1.21
CA LEU A 28 -5.36 -1.89 0.10
C LEU A 28 -5.61 -1.24 -1.26
N ALA A 29 -6.47 -0.22 -1.34
CA ALA A 29 -6.67 0.55 -2.57
C ALA A 29 -5.39 1.25 -3.05
N ARG A 30 -4.46 1.56 -2.14
CA ARG A 30 -3.23 2.32 -2.41
C ARG A 30 -1.96 1.48 -2.31
N VAL A 31 -2.09 0.17 -2.10
CA VAL A 31 -0.95 -0.73 -1.87
C VAL A 31 0.04 -0.74 -3.04
N HIS A 32 -0.46 -0.64 -4.28
CA HIS A 32 0.39 -0.59 -5.47
C HIS A 32 1.16 0.73 -5.59
N GLU A 33 0.48 1.86 -5.41
CA GLU A 33 1.14 3.18 -5.37
C GLU A 33 2.24 3.20 -4.30
N PHE A 34 1.98 2.62 -3.14
CA PHE A 34 2.95 2.50 -2.06
C PHE A 34 4.15 1.61 -2.46
N LEU A 35 3.89 0.45 -3.07
CA LEU A 35 4.94 -0.44 -3.59
C LEU A 35 5.79 0.23 -4.68
N ASP A 36 5.20 1.10 -5.50
CA ASP A 36 5.88 1.85 -6.57
C ASP A 36 6.54 3.14 -6.09
N HIS A 37 6.43 3.47 -4.81
CA HIS A 37 6.92 4.72 -4.21
C HIS A 37 6.26 5.98 -4.82
N GLU A 38 4.99 5.85 -5.20
CA GLU A 38 4.18 6.91 -5.82
C GLU A 38 3.24 7.60 -4.82
N VAL A 39 3.33 7.26 -3.53
CA VAL A 39 2.60 7.96 -2.46
C VAL A 39 3.48 9.01 -1.78
N ASP A 40 2.84 10.06 -1.24
CA ASP A 40 3.52 11.03 -0.39
C ASP A 40 3.92 10.42 0.97
N THR A 41 4.73 11.16 1.72
CA THR A 41 5.27 10.67 3.00
C THR A 41 4.19 10.36 4.03
N ALA A 42 3.15 11.20 4.12
CA ALA A 42 2.09 11.03 5.11
C ALA A 42 1.26 9.78 4.81
N THR A 43 0.81 9.63 3.56
CA THR A 43 0.14 8.40 3.11
C THR A 43 1.02 7.16 3.34
N GLY A 44 2.32 7.26 3.07
CA GLY A 44 3.25 6.16 3.29
C GLY A 44 3.40 5.76 4.77
N ASP A 45 3.34 6.72 5.68
CA ASP A 45 3.36 6.46 7.14
C ASP A 45 2.06 5.80 7.61
N GLU A 46 0.90 6.26 7.12
CA GLU A 46 -0.41 5.67 7.42
C GLU A 46 -0.49 4.19 7.00
N ILE A 47 -0.04 3.88 5.78
CA ILE A 47 0.00 2.50 5.26
C ILE A 47 0.93 1.64 6.14
N ARG A 48 2.13 2.14 6.49
CA ARG A 48 3.06 1.40 7.35
C ARG A 48 2.49 1.12 8.75
N ALA A 49 1.83 2.10 9.34
CA ALA A 49 1.18 1.95 10.64
C ALA A 49 0.11 0.87 10.58
N HIS A 50 -0.78 0.94 9.58
CA HIS A 50 -1.83 -0.07 9.41
C HIS A 50 -1.27 -1.47 9.18
N LEU A 51 -0.26 -1.65 8.32
CA LEU A 51 0.36 -2.96 8.09
C LEU A 51 1.04 -3.54 9.34
N THR A 52 1.44 -2.68 10.30
CA THR A 52 2.00 -3.12 11.59
C THR A 52 0.92 -3.65 12.53
N GLU A 53 -0.31 -3.14 12.42
CA GLU A 53 -1.44 -3.46 13.30
C GLU A 53 -2.42 -4.47 12.68
N CYS A 54 -2.31 -4.72 11.37
CA CYS A 54 -3.24 -5.52 10.59
C CYS A 54 -2.54 -6.67 9.84
N GLU A 55 -2.43 -7.84 10.49
CA GLU A 55 -1.92 -9.08 9.90
C GLU A 55 -2.55 -9.42 8.53
N PRO A 56 -3.88 -9.39 8.33
CA PRO A 56 -4.47 -9.76 7.03
C PRO A 56 -4.10 -8.78 5.90
N CYS A 57 -3.88 -7.51 6.20
CA CYS A 57 -3.40 -6.54 5.21
C CYS A 57 -1.90 -6.74 4.91
N LEU A 58 -1.11 -7.14 5.91
CA LEU A 58 0.30 -7.49 5.72
C LEU A 58 0.46 -8.72 4.82
N ASP A 59 -0.31 -9.77 5.03
CA ASP A 59 -0.32 -10.96 4.17
C ASP A 59 -0.62 -10.59 2.71
N ARG A 60 -1.61 -9.72 2.49
CA ARG A 60 -1.96 -9.25 1.16
C ARG A 60 -0.85 -8.41 0.53
N PHE A 61 -0.26 -7.51 1.31
CA PHE A 61 0.90 -6.71 0.86
C PHE A 61 2.08 -7.59 0.43
N ASP A 62 2.39 -8.64 1.20
CA ASP A 62 3.49 -9.55 0.90
C ASP A 62 3.26 -10.33 -0.40
N VAL A 63 2.02 -10.76 -0.66
CA VAL A 63 1.64 -11.36 -1.94
C VAL A 63 1.87 -10.39 -3.10
N GLU A 64 1.40 -9.15 -2.99
CA GLU A 64 1.58 -8.15 -4.05
C GLU A 64 3.07 -7.82 -4.28
N GLN A 65 3.86 -7.74 -3.22
CA GLN A 65 5.31 -7.55 -3.30
C GLN A 65 6.01 -8.73 -4.00
N ALA A 66 5.59 -9.96 -3.69
CA ALA A 66 6.12 -11.17 -4.34
C ALA A 66 5.76 -11.21 -5.83
N VAL A 67 4.53 -10.86 -6.19
CA VAL A 67 4.07 -10.75 -7.60
C VAL A 67 4.90 -9.70 -8.34
N LYS A 68 5.05 -8.50 -7.77
CA LYS A 68 5.87 -7.43 -8.36
C LYS A 68 7.32 -7.86 -8.56
N SER A 69 7.89 -8.56 -7.59
CA SER A 69 9.25 -9.10 -7.66
C SER A 69 9.40 -10.17 -8.75
N LEU A 70 8.39 -11.04 -8.91
CA LEU A 70 8.35 -12.04 -9.96
C LEU A 70 8.29 -11.38 -11.35
N VAL A 71 7.38 -10.42 -11.55
CA VAL A 71 7.25 -9.68 -12.82
C VAL A 71 8.56 -8.97 -13.17
N LYS A 72 9.18 -8.27 -12.22
CA LYS A 72 10.47 -7.61 -12.45
C LYS A 72 11.57 -8.58 -12.90
N ARG A 73 11.61 -9.78 -12.33
CA ARG A 73 12.61 -10.80 -12.65
C ARG A 73 12.35 -11.47 -14.00
N CYS A 74 11.10 -11.73 -14.34
CA CYS A 74 10.72 -12.39 -15.59
C CYS A 74 10.66 -11.44 -16.79
N CYS A 75 10.34 -10.16 -16.57
CA CYS A 75 10.03 -9.19 -17.61
C CYS A 75 10.92 -7.94 -17.59
N GLY A 76 11.73 -7.73 -16.55
CA GLY A 76 12.58 -6.54 -16.39
C GLY A 76 14.00 -6.66 -16.95
N GLY A 77 14.31 -7.75 -17.67
CA GLY A 77 15.63 -8.08 -18.17
C GLY A 77 16.02 -7.43 -19.51
N ASP A 78 15.07 -6.78 -20.19
CA ASP A 78 15.35 -6.13 -21.47
C ASP A 78 16.18 -4.87 -21.25
N LYS A 79 17.50 -5.02 -21.47
CA LYS A 79 18.42 -3.89 -21.41
C LYS A 79 18.07 -2.91 -22.53
N ALA A 80 17.74 -1.68 -22.14
CA ALA A 80 17.55 -0.59 -23.10
C ALA A 80 18.76 -0.50 -24.05
N PRO A 81 18.55 -0.38 -25.38
CA PRO A 81 19.64 -0.27 -26.34
C PRO A 81 20.57 0.90 -25.99
N ASP A 82 21.88 0.72 -26.16
CA ASP A 82 22.87 1.74 -25.76
C ASP A 82 22.62 3.09 -26.45
N ARG A 83 22.11 3.08 -27.69
CA ARG A 83 21.71 4.31 -28.41
C ARG A 83 20.68 5.14 -27.63
N LEU A 84 19.70 4.48 -27.01
CA LEU A 84 18.63 5.14 -26.26
C LEU A 84 19.20 5.71 -24.96
N ARG A 85 20.06 4.95 -24.29
CA ARG A 85 20.76 5.41 -23.08
C ARG A 85 21.59 6.66 -23.35
N VAL A 86 22.40 6.66 -24.41
CA VAL A 86 23.22 7.82 -24.81
C VAL A 86 22.36 9.03 -25.13
N SER A 87 21.28 8.83 -25.90
CA SER A 87 20.34 9.91 -26.23
C SER A 87 19.73 10.54 -24.99
N ILE A 88 19.20 9.73 -24.06
CA ILE A 88 18.58 10.22 -22.82
C ILE A 88 19.59 10.98 -21.97
N MET A 89 20.81 10.45 -21.78
CA MET A 89 21.85 11.10 -20.98
C MET A 89 22.30 12.43 -21.59
N SER A 90 22.35 12.52 -22.91
CA SER A 90 22.62 13.78 -23.62
C SER A 90 21.51 14.80 -23.34
N SER A 91 20.24 14.42 -23.50
CA SER A 91 19.10 15.28 -23.21
C SER A 91 19.09 15.77 -21.76
N ILE A 92 19.29 14.88 -20.78
CA ILE A 92 19.36 15.26 -19.35
C ILE A 92 20.49 16.25 -19.10
N THR A 93 21.67 16.04 -19.72
CA THR A 93 22.83 16.93 -19.55
C THR A 93 22.55 18.32 -20.10
N VAL A 94 21.89 18.42 -21.25
CA VAL A 94 21.51 19.69 -21.86
C VAL A 94 20.49 20.41 -20.97
N THR A 95 19.40 19.74 -20.57
CA THR A 95 18.36 20.33 -19.71
C THR A 95 18.92 20.84 -18.38
N ARG A 96 19.84 20.10 -17.75
CA ARG A 96 20.45 20.50 -16.48
C ARG A 96 21.41 21.69 -16.61
N ARG A 97 21.93 21.97 -17.81
CA ARG A 97 22.80 23.14 -18.08
C ARG A 97 22.01 24.40 -18.44
N SER A 98 20.75 24.24 -18.86
CA SER A 98 19.86 25.34 -19.23
C SER A 98 18.97 25.84 -18.08
N LEU A 99 19.06 25.24 -16.91
CA LEU A 99 18.48 25.69 -15.64
C LEU A 99 19.59 26.31 -14.78
#